data_AF-A0A0B2K1N1-F1
#
_entry.id   AF-A0A0B2K1N1-F1
#
_cell.length_a   1.000
_cell.length_b   1.000
_cell.length_c   1.000
_cell.angle_alpha   90.00
_cell.angle_beta   90.00
_cell.angle_gamma   90.00
#
_symmetry.space_group_name_H-M   'P 1'
#
loop_
_entity.id
_entity.type
_entity.pdbx_description
1 polymer ?
#
loop_
_entity_poly.entity_id
_entity_poly.type
_entity_poly.pdbx_seq_one_letter_code
_entity_poly.pdbx_strand_id
1 'polypeptide(L)'
;MKDEKIVLRHVTPIENIPSIIKDGKLSAKYTLRKNSFDSQYVSFEVYTGSGFLEQLCSEKSRDGKAFSLFFCKQRMIDDGIIFKCGPDFPGKIENIVYVTNLSISKDEYEQIGGYLFVEDEVPLKYLTDSCKKELYEYAKKEKIQLDEEVFY
;
A
#
# COMPACT_ATOMS: atom_id res chain seq x y z
N MET A 1 6.31 -0.36 27.23
CA MET A 1 5.56 -1.15 26.23
C MET A 1 6.53 -1.47 25.11
N LYS A 2 6.64 -2.73 24.66
CA LYS A 2 7.42 -3.01 23.44
C LYS A 2 6.63 -2.42 22.29
N ASP A 3 7.17 -1.41 21.62
CA ASP A 3 6.57 -0.87 20.40
C ASP A 3 6.47 -2.01 19.39
N GLU A 4 5.29 -2.59 19.24
CA GLU A 4 5.00 -3.47 18.13
C GLU A 4 5.27 -2.64 16.88
N LYS A 5 6.28 -3.05 16.10
CA LYS A 5 6.62 -2.36 14.85
C LYS A 5 5.42 -2.49 13.91
N ILE A 6 4.53 -1.50 13.92
CA ILE A 6 3.38 -1.45 13.04
C ILE A 6 3.91 -1.36 11.61
N VAL A 7 3.62 -2.40 10.82
CA VAL A 7 3.92 -2.43 9.39
C VAL A 7 2.67 -1.98 8.65
N LEU A 8 2.87 -1.04 7.74
CA LEU A 8 1.83 -0.57 6.83
C LEU A 8 2.01 -1.26 5.49
N ARG A 9 0.92 -1.71 4.88
CA ARG A 9 0.89 -2.31 3.56
C ARG A 9 0.20 -1.37 2.59
N HIS A 10 0.80 -1.21 1.42
CA HIS A 10 0.14 -0.67 0.23
C HIS A 10 0.15 -1.77 -0.85
N VAL A 11 -1.03 -2.15 -1.34
CA VAL A 11 -1.16 -3.14 -2.41
C VAL A 11 -1.40 -2.40 -3.71
N THR A 12 -0.60 -2.68 -4.73
CA THR A 12 -0.72 -2.09 -6.06
C THR A 12 -0.72 -3.17 -7.15
N PRO A 13 -1.41 -2.97 -8.28
CA PRO A 13 -1.17 -3.76 -9.48
C PRO A 13 0.31 -3.75 -9.87
N ILE A 14 0.82 -4.88 -10.34
CA ILE A 14 2.26 -5.08 -10.60
C ILE A 14 2.76 -4.14 -11.72
N GLU A 15 1.89 -3.78 -12.66
CA GLU A 15 2.17 -2.85 -13.77
C GLU A 15 2.52 -1.43 -13.31
N ASN A 16 2.20 -1.05 -12.08
CA ASN A 16 2.55 0.27 -11.53
C ASN A 16 3.97 0.31 -10.95
N ILE A 17 4.56 -0.86 -10.65
CA ILE A 17 5.87 -0.94 -9.98
C ILE A 17 6.99 -0.22 -10.76
N PRO A 18 7.11 -0.32 -12.10
CA PRO A 18 8.11 0.44 -12.84
C PRO A 18 8.01 1.97 -12.61
N SER A 19 6.78 2.51 -12.53
CA SER A 19 6.58 3.95 -12.30
C SER A 19 6.92 4.35 -10.87
N ILE A 20 6.51 3.53 -9.90
CA ILE A 20 6.80 3.73 -8.48
C ILE A 20 8.32 3.73 -8.22
N ILE A 21 9.06 2.79 -8.85
CA ILE A 21 10.51 2.72 -8.78
C ILE A 21 11.14 3.97 -9.41
N LYS A 22 10.72 4.33 -10.63
CA LYS A 22 11.25 5.47 -11.36
C LYS A 22 11.11 6.78 -10.59
N ASP A 23 9.97 6.97 -9.93
CA ASP A 23 9.69 8.20 -9.19
C ASP A 23 10.18 8.15 -7.73
N GLY A 24 10.67 6.99 -7.28
CA GLY A 24 11.21 6.74 -5.95
C GLY A 24 10.21 6.87 -4.81
N LYS A 25 8.91 6.80 -5.11
CA LYS A 25 7.82 7.05 -4.15
C LYS A 25 6.51 6.43 -4.58
N LEU A 26 5.65 6.14 -3.60
CA LEU A 26 4.22 6.07 -3.82
C LEU A 26 3.67 7.47 -4.02
N SER A 27 2.74 7.61 -4.95
CA SER A 27 2.05 8.87 -5.18
C SER A 27 0.57 8.58 -5.42
N ALA A 28 -0.29 9.45 -4.88
CA ALA A 28 -1.72 9.41 -5.09
C ALA A 28 -2.08 9.46 -6.60
N LYS A 29 -1.18 9.96 -7.46
CA LYS A 29 -1.37 9.96 -8.92
C LYS A 29 -1.50 8.56 -9.54
N TYR A 30 -1.02 7.52 -8.86
CA TYR A 30 -1.17 6.12 -9.30
C TYR A 30 -2.48 5.48 -8.84
N THR A 31 -3.23 6.16 -7.96
CA THR A 31 -4.56 5.72 -7.57
C THR A 31 -5.47 5.72 -8.79
N LEU A 32 -6.07 4.55 -9.07
CA LEU A 32 -6.96 4.36 -10.22
C LEU A 32 -8.27 5.16 -10.08
N ARG A 33 -8.61 5.61 -8.87
CA ARG A 33 -9.85 6.31 -8.55
C ARG A 33 -9.63 7.83 -8.58
N LYS A 34 -9.64 8.43 -9.77
CA LYS A 34 -9.42 9.89 -9.94
C LYS A 34 -10.59 10.76 -9.46
N ASN A 35 -11.78 10.19 -9.29
CA ASN A 35 -13.00 10.91 -8.93
C ASN A 35 -13.50 10.60 -7.51
N SER A 36 -12.64 10.03 -6.67
CA SER A 36 -12.97 9.73 -5.28
C SER A 36 -12.32 10.74 -4.32
N PHE A 37 -12.89 10.85 -3.14
CA PHE A 37 -12.44 11.75 -2.07
C PHE A 37 -11.06 11.38 -1.53
N ASP A 38 -10.60 10.15 -1.75
CA ASP A 38 -9.26 9.67 -1.43
C ASP A 38 -8.25 9.84 -2.57
N SER A 39 -8.63 10.42 -3.71
CA SER A 39 -7.77 10.55 -4.91
C SER A 39 -6.48 11.35 -4.71
N GLN A 40 -6.42 12.19 -3.67
CA GLN A 40 -5.25 12.96 -3.27
C GLN A 40 -4.39 12.27 -2.19
N TYR A 41 -4.71 11.01 -1.85
CA TYR A 41 -4.04 10.28 -0.78
C TYR A 41 -3.40 8.98 -1.25
N VAL A 42 -2.26 8.66 -0.65
CA VAL A 42 -1.71 7.31 -0.60
C VAL A 42 -2.37 6.59 0.57
N SER A 43 -3.10 5.52 0.26
CA SER A 43 -3.76 4.68 1.26
C SER A 43 -2.85 3.54 1.72
N PHE A 44 -2.83 3.31 3.03
CA PHE A 44 -2.19 2.17 3.67
C PHE A 44 -3.19 1.38 4.48
N GLU A 45 -2.96 0.08 4.59
CA GLU A 45 -3.61 -0.81 5.54
C GLU A 45 -2.60 -1.21 6.62
N VAL A 46 -3.03 -1.26 7.88
CA VAL A 46 -2.25 -1.90 8.95
C VAL A 46 -2.16 -3.40 8.65
N TYR A 47 -0.96 -3.91 8.42
CA TYR A 47 -0.79 -5.30 8.02
C TYR A 47 -1.05 -6.26 9.19
N THR A 48 -2.01 -7.16 9.00
CA THR A 48 -2.45 -8.17 9.98
C THR A 48 -1.85 -9.56 9.75
N GLY A 49 -1.07 -9.75 8.66
CA GLY A 49 -0.60 -11.05 8.20
C GLY A 49 -1.40 -11.65 7.04
N SER A 50 -2.60 -11.14 6.74
CA SER A 50 -3.46 -11.70 5.69
C SER A 50 -3.02 -11.32 4.27
N GLY A 51 -3.12 -12.25 3.32
CA GLY A 51 -2.91 -12.02 1.88
C GLY A 51 -4.16 -11.56 1.10
N PHE A 52 -5.30 -11.39 1.76
CA PHE A 52 -6.60 -11.19 1.09
C PHE A 52 -6.62 -9.97 0.14
N LEU A 53 -6.15 -8.81 0.59
CA LEU A 53 -6.11 -7.61 -0.28
C LEU A 53 -5.22 -7.78 -1.50
N GLU A 54 -4.16 -8.57 -1.40
CA GLU A 54 -3.27 -8.87 -2.53
C GLU A 54 -3.99 -9.71 -3.58
N GLN A 55 -4.78 -10.69 -3.16
CA GLN A 55 -5.62 -11.50 -4.05
C GLN A 55 -6.67 -10.63 -4.74
N LEU A 56 -7.41 -9.82 -3.98
CA LEU A 56 -8.43 -8.91 -4.52
C LEU A 56 -7.83 -7.89 -5.50
N CYS A 57 -6.62 -7.38 -5.23
CA CYS A 57 -5.93 -6.48 -6.15
C CYS A 57 -5.46 -7.22 -7.41
N SER A 58 -4.99 -8.45 -7.28
CA SER A 58 -4.55 -9.27 -8.41
C SER A 58 -5.70 -9.57 -9.38
N GLU A 59 -6.91 -9.81 -8.88
CA GLU A 59 -8.11 -10.00 -9.70
C GLU A 59 -8.50 -8.77 -10.52
N LYS A 60 -8.15 -7.58 -10.03
CA LYS A 60 -8.44 -6.29 -10.67
C LYS A 60 -7.31 -5.78 -11.58
N SER A 61 -6.11 -6.34 -11.42
CA SER A 61 -4.93 -6.04 -12.22
C SER A 61 -5.10 -6.56 -13.65
N ARG A 62 -4.58 -5.83 -14.65
CA ARG A 62 -4.58 -6.33 -16.04
C ARG A 62 -3.74 -7.60 -16.18
N ASP A 63 -2.62 -7.65 -15.47
CA ASP A 63 -1.66 -8.75 -15.57
C ASP A 63 -1.96 -9.88 -14.56
N GLY A 64 -3.12 -9.82 -13.88
CA GLY A 64 -3.56 -10.79 -12.88
C GLY A 64 -2.66 -10.86 -11.65
N LYS A 65 -1.88 -9.81 -11.36
CA LYS A 65 -0.84 -9.81 -10.32
C LYS A 65 -0.82 -8.50 -9.57
N ALA A 66 -0.67 -8.59 -8.26
CA ALA A 66 -0.40 -7.45 -7.39
C ALA A 66 1.00 -7.55 -6.79
N PHE A 67 1.44 -6.44 -6.20
CA PHE A 67 2.65 -6.35 -5.42
C PHE A 67 2.33 -5.62 -4.11
N SER A 68 2.69 -6.24 -2.98
CA SER A 68 2.54 -5.65 -1.65
C SER A 68 3.81 -4.91 -1.24
N LEU A 69 3.69 -3.59 -1.06
CA LEU A 69 4.75 -2.75 -0.53
C LEU A 69 4.56 -2.56 0.97
N PHE A 70 5.59 -2.85 1.76
CA PHE A 70 5.54 -2.82 3.21
C PHE A 70 6.41 -1.69 3.77
N PHE A 71 5.82 -0.83 4.59
CA PHE A 71 6.43 0.38 5.13
C PHE A 71 6.54 0.32 6.65
N CYS A 72 7.62 0.89 7.18
CA CYS A 72 7.80 1.04 8.62
C CYS A 72 7.11 2.32 9.11
N LYS A 73 5.97 2.18 9.79
CA LYS A 73 5.19 3.32 10.31
C LYS A 73 6.03 4.23 11.19
N GLN A 74 6.85 3.66 12.08
CA GLN A 74 7.63 4.43 13.03
C GLN A 74 8.63 5.36 12.33
N ARG A 75 9.39 4.85 11.34
CA ARG A 75 10.32 5.69 10.56
C ARG A 75 9.61 6.84 9.83
N MET A 76 8.39 6.60 9.34
CA MET A 76 7.59 7.65 8.71
C MET A 76 7.18 8.73 9.73
N ILE A 77 6.76 8.35 10.93
CA ILE A 77 6.40 9.27 12.01
C ILE A 77 7.62 10.08 12.47
N ASP A 78 8.76 9.42 12.65
CA ASP A 78 10.02 10.04 13.09
C ASP A 78 10.47 11.15 12.12
N ASP A 79 10.22 10.97 10.82
CA ASP A 79 10.49 11.95 9.76
C ASP A 79 9.33 12.97 9.54
N GLY A 80 8.31 12.96 10.39
CA GLY A 80 7.22 13.95 10.38
C GLY A 80 6.07 13.66 9.42
N ILE A 81 5.94 12.43 8.91
CA ILE A 81 4.77 12.05 8.08
C ILE A 81 3.49 12.05 8.93
N ILE A 82 2.49 12.78 8.45
CA ILE A 82 1.18 12.89 9.09
C ILE A 82 0.23 11.88 8.46
N PHE A 83 -0.33 11.00 9.29
CA PHE A 83 -1.38 10.07 8.88
C PHE A 83 -2.76 10.65 9.19
N LYS A 84 -3.61 10.72 8.17
CA LYS A 84 -5.03 11.06 8.32
C LYS A 84 -5.85 9.77 8.49
N CYS A 85 -6.78 9.81 9.43
CA CYS A 85 -7.78 8.77 9.68
C CYS A 85 -8.99 9.40 10.38
N GLY A 86 -10.15 8.76 10.32
CA GLY A 86 -11.37 9.28 10.97
C GLY A 86 -12.63 9.04 10.13
N PRO A 87 -13.78 9.56 10.58
CA PRO A 87 -15.07 9.38 9.91
C PRO A 87 -15.12 9.99 8.51
N ASP A 88 -14.28 10.99 8.24
CA ASP A 88 -14.20 11.67 6.93
C ASP A 88 -13.28 10.96 5.92
N PHE A 89 -12.62 9.87 6.34
CA PHE A 89 -11.73 9.08 5.49
C PHE A 89 -12.35 7.72 5.18
N PRO A 90 -12.02 7.12 4.03
CA PRO A 90 -12.48 5.79 3.72
C PRO A 90 -11.81 4.81 4.67
N GLY A 91 -12.45 4.52 5.80
CA GLY A 91 -11.99 3.43 6.65
C GLY A 91 -12.11 2.09 5.90
N LYS A 92 -11.95 0.99 6.65
CA LYS A 92 -12.38 -0.32 6.12
C LYS A 92 -13.88 -0.36 5.74
N ILE A 93 -14.67 0.67 6.10
CA ILE A 93 -16.07 0.85 5.75
C ILE A 93 -16.35 0.77 4.25
N GLU A 94 -15.42 1.17 3.37
CA GLU A 94 -15.61 0.98 1.93
C GLU A 94 -15.73 -0.50 1.55
N ASN A 95 -15.04 -1.37 2.28
CA ASN A 95 -15.12 -2.81 2.09
C ASN A 95 -16.42 -3.40 2.66
N ILE A 96 -17.14 -2.68 3.53
CA ILE A 96 -18.46 -3.12 4.02
C ILE A 96 -19.46 -3.23 2.87
N VAL A 97 -19.39 -2.34 1.86
CA VAL A 97 -20.26 -2.44 0.67
C VAL A 97 -20.05 -3.76 -0.07
N TYR A 98 -18.81 -4.24 -0.12
CA TYR A 98 -18.50 -5.54 -0.72
C TYR A 98 -18.98 -6.71 0.16
N VAL A 99 -18.98 -6.57 1.49
CA VAL A 99 -19.59 -7.55 2.41
C VAL A 99 -21.10 -7.63 2.19
N THR A 100 -21.77 -6.48 2.11
CA THR A 100 -23.24 -6.42 1.94
C THR A 100 -23.68 -6.93 0.58
N ASN A 101 -22.85 -6.78 -0.44
CA ASN A 101 -23.08 -7.35 -1.78
C ASN A 101 -22.57 -8.80 -1.92
N LEU A 102 -22.21 -9.45 -0.81
CA LEU A 102 -21.68 -10.83 -0.76
C LEU A 102 -20.44 -11.06 -1.64
N SER A 103 -19.73 -9.99 -1.99
CA SER A 103 -18.52 -10.06 -2.80
C SER A 103 -17.29 -10.42 -1.96
N ILE A 104 -17.34 -10.17 -0.65
CA ILE A 104 -16.36 -10.64 0.33
C ILE A 104 -17.12 -11.13 1.58
N SER A 105 -16.63 -12.17 2.24
CA SER A 105 -17.19 -12.69 3.49
C SER A 105 -16.84 -11.83 4.70
N LYS A 106 -17.55 -12.02 5.81
CA LYS A 106 -17.26 -11.34 7.07
C LYS A 106 -15.86 -11.67 7.59
N ASP A 107 -15.44 -12.94 7.46
CA ASP A 107 -14.13 -13.40 7.92
C ASP A 107 -13.01 -12.76 7.08
N GLU A 108 -13.19 -12.64 5.77
CA GLU A 108 -12.25 -11.92 4.88
C GLU A 108 -12.20 -10.43 5.19
N TYR A 109 -13.34 -9.81 5.50
CA TYR A 109 -13.38 -8.42 5.92
C TYR A 109 -12.63 -8.16 7.24
N GLU A 110 -12.74 -9.07 8.21
CA GLU A 110 -12.05 -8.96 9.50
C GLU A 110 -10.53 -9.16 9.39
N GLN A 111 -10.07 -9.81 8.32
CA GLN A 111 -8.65 -9.91 8.00
C GLN A 111 -8.04 -8.59 7.51
N ILE A 112 -8.85 -7.65 7.03
CA ILE A 112 -8.39 -6.34 6.56
C ILE A 112 -8.15 -5.42 7.76
N GLY A 113 -6.92 -4.92 7.85
CA GLY A 113 -6.52 -3.97 8.90
C GLY A 113 -7.17 -2.59 8.77
N GLY A 114 -6.86 -1.73 9.75
CA GLY A 114 -7.28 -0.33 9.71
C GLY A 114 -6.58 0.43 8.59
N TYR A 115 -7.31 1.33 7.92
CA TYR A 115 -6.75 2.19 6.88
C TYR A 115 -6.18 3.48 7.46
N LEU A 116 -5.06 3.92 6.89
CA LEU A 116 -4.40 5.19 7.17
C LEU A 116 -4.06 5.88 5.84
N PHE A 117 -4.15 7.20 5.81
CA PHE A 117 -3.96 7.98 4.60
C PHE A 117 -2.82 8.97 4.76
N VAL A 118 -1.97 9.10 3.75
CA VAL A 118 -0.94 10.15 3.66
C VAL A 118 -1.24 10.97 2.43
N GLU A 119 -1.19 12.29 2.56
CA GLU A 119 -1.47 13.19 1.44
C GLU A 119 -0.32 13.18 0.44
N ASP A 120 -0.67 13.19 -0.84
CA ASP A 120 0.23 13.23 -2.00
C ASP A 120 1.17 12.03 -2.18
N GLU A 121 2.24 11.92 -1.37
CA GLU A 121 3.38 11.06 -1.69
C GLU A 121 4.06 10.43 -0.48
N VAL A 122 4.57 9.21 -0.66
CA VAL A 122 5.37 8.49 0.35
C VAL A 122 6.63 7.90 -0.29
N PRO A 123 7.82 8.44 0.04
CA PRO A 123 9.11 7.92 -0.43
C PRO A 123 9.35 6.43 -0.13
N LEU A 124 10.02 5.73 -1.04
CA LEU A 124 10.36 4.31 -0.86
C LEU A 124 11.45 4.06 0.19
N LYS A 125 12.16 5.09 0.65
CA LYS A 125 13.13 4.96 1.76
C LYS A 125 12.52 4.35 3.04
N TYR A 126 11.21 4.50 3.23
CA TYR A 126 10.47 3.98 4.37
C TYR A 126 10.11 2.49 4.28
N LEU A 127 10.29 1.85 3.13
CA LEU A 127 10.05 0.42 2.94
C LEU A 127 10.85 -0.41 3.96
N THR A 128 10.24 -1.46 4.51
CA THR A 128 10.96 -2.43 5.35
C THR A 128 12.12 -3.04 4.57
N ASP A 129 13.18 -3.44 5.28
CA ASP A 129 14.39 -3.94 4.62
C ASP A 129 14.11 -5.22 3.80
N SER A 130 13.19 -6.06 4.28
CA SER A 130 12.72 -7.24 3.53
C SER A 130 12.01 -6.84 2.23
N CYS A 131 11.16 -5.81 2.26
CA CYS A 131 10.44 -5.34 1.09
C CYS A 131 11.36 -4.62 0.10
N LYS A 132 12.35 -3.86 0.57
CA LYS A 132 13.41 -3.29 -0.29
C LYS A 132 14.12 -4.39 -1.08
N LYS A 133 14.51 -5.48 -0.40
CA LYS A 133 15.15 -6.63 -1.05
C LYS A 133 14.24 -7.29 -2.08
N GLU A 134 12.97 -7.51 -1.75
CA GLU A 134 12.00 -8.11 -2.68
C GLU A 134 11.78 -7.24 -3.92
N LEU A 135 11.62 -5.93 -3.74
CA LEU A 135 11.46 -4.97 -4.82
C LEU A 135 12.71 -4.91 -5.71
N TYR A 136 13.90 -4.97 -5.11
CA TYR A 136 15.17 -5.01 -5.84
C TYR A 136 15.29 -6.28 -6.71
N GLU A 137 14.99 -7.45 -6.16
CA GLU A 137 15.01 -8.71 -6.92
C GLU A 137 13.96 -8.72 -8.03
N TYR A 138 12.77 -8.18 -7.77
CA TYR A 138 11.75 -7.99 -8.81
C TYR A 138 12.25 -7.08 -9.93
N ALA A 139 12.78 -5.90 -9.59
CA ALA A 139 13.30 -4.94 -10.57
C ALA A 139 14.40 -5.57 -11.44
N LYS A 140 15.33 -6.30 -10.81
CA LYS A 140 16.41 -7.02 -11.51
C LYS A 140 15.87 -8.07 -12.48
N LYS A 141 14.90 -8.88 -12.05
CA LYS A 141 14.27 -9.91 -12.88
C LYS A 141 13.58 -9.32 -14.10
N GLU A 142 12.86 -8.22 -13.91
CA GLU A 142 12.11 -7.53 -14.95
C GLU A 142 12.95 -6.52 -15.75
N LYS A 143 14.26 -6.44 -15.47
CA LYS A 143 15.22 -5.51 -16.11
C LYS A 143 14.80 -4.03 -15.98
N ILE A 144 14.16 -3.69 -14.86
CA ILE A 144 13.83 -2.32 -14.49
C ILE A 144 15.08 -1.70 -13.87
N GLN A 145 15.49 -0.53 -14.36
CA GLN A 145 16.58 0.23 -13.75
C GLN A 145 16.11 0.75 -12.38
N LEU A 146 16.79 0.30 -11.32
CA LEU A 146 16.54 0.73 -9.95
C LEU A 146 17.85 1.24 -9.37
N ASP A 147 17.89 2.53 -9.05
CA ASP A 147 19.01 3.14 -8.36
C ASP A 147 18.91 2.83 -6.86
N GLU A 148 20.01 2.42 -6.22
CA GLU A 148 20.01 2.17 -4.78
C GLU A 148 19.68 3.44 -3.99
N GLU A 149 19.96 4.62 -4.54
CA GLU A 149 19.60 5.93 -3.97
C GLU A 149 18.09 6.09 -3.75
N VAL A 150 17.24 5.33 -4.47
CA VAL A 150 15.77 5.33 -4.27
C VAL A 150 15.36 4.94 -2.84
N PHE A 151 16.23 4.21 -2.12
CA PHE A 151 15.97 3.73 -0.78
C PHE A 151 16.57 4.58 0.34
N TYR A 152 17.29 5.66 0.02
CA TYR A 152 17.98 6.55 0.96
C TYR A 152 17.35 7.94 0.97
#